data_AF-A0A6L4A9C6-F1
#
_entry.id   AF-A0A6L4A9C6-F1
#
_cell.length_a   1.000
_cell.length_b   1.000
_cell.length_c   1.000
_cell.angle_alpha   90.00
_cell.angle_beta   90.00
_cell.angle_gamma   90.00
#
_symmetry.space_group_name_H-M   'P 1'
#
loop_
_entity.id
_entity.type
_entity.pdbx_description
1 polymer ?
#
loop_
_entity_poly.entity_id
_entity_poly.type
_entity_poly.pdbx_seq_one_letter_code
_entity_poly.pdbx_strand_id
1 'polypeptide(L)'
;EFIKTMVADDANGMQSVQNTLDVLGISDPLTGEPITASQVFAEWTTANYLNDAKVGDGRYVYTHPDLANLVEITGGVEQIGLPTTLENESVNQWGTNYYTLKGGPDTQNVTIQFSGNETVPVIPTSAHSGQLAMWSNRVDDSDARLTREVDLTSVSSATLTFWAWYDIEELWDFAYVMVSTDGGTTWTPIATDRTTTDNPFNTGYGAGYTAASGDWVQETLDLSAYAGQKIRLRFEYITDDAVVRDGFLLDDVSIPEIGFSDDFEQPLDASWVTEGWAQIDNVLRQSFDLQLIQEMADGTITVEPLLTDEDAPSGEWTFPLGGDVQNWTLVVSGLAPVTIIPANFNLTITAQ
;
A
#
# COMPACT_ATOMS: atom_id res chain seq x y z
N GLU A 1 -12.82 -24.90 -4.60
CA GLU A 1 -12.53 -24.81 -3.16
C GLU A 1 -11.66 -23.61 -2.80
N PHE A 2 -10.48 -23.42 -3.41
CA PHE A 2 -9.63 -22.24 -3.16
C PHE A 2 -10.39 -20.91 -3.20
N ILE A 3 -10.98 -20.56 -4.35
CA ILE A 3 -11.71 -19.29 -4.53
C ILE A 3 -12.86 -19.13 -3.51
N LYS A 4 -13.57 -20.21 -3.17
CA LYS A 4 -14.67 -20.13 -2.20
C LYS A 4 -14.16 -19.84 -0.79
N THR A 5 -12.99 -20.38 -0.44
CA THR A 5 -12.36 -20.19 0.86
C THR A 5 -11.83 -18.77 0.97
N MET A 6 -11.15 -18.30 -0.08
CA MET A 6 -10.62 -16.92 -0.18
C MET A 6 -11.74 -15.87 -0.11
N VAL A 7 -12.83 -16.05 -0.86
CA VAL A 7 -13.98 -15.12 -0.84
C VAL A 7 -14.73 -15.14 0.50
N ALA A 8 -14.58 -16.19 1.31
CA ALA A 8 -15.20 -16.30 2.63
C ALA A 8 -14.29 -15.79 3.77
N ASP A 9 -13.05 -15.38 3.46
CA ASP A 9 -12.12 -14.82 4.42
C ASP A 9 -12.47 -13.34 4.68
N ASP A 10 -12.42 -12.92 5.95
CA ASP A 10 -12.74 -11.54 6.34
C ASP A 10 -11.61 -10.54 5.97
N ALA A 11 -10.40 -11.03 5.65
CA ALA A 11 -9.30 -10.20 5.16
C ALA A 11 -9.41 -9.95 3.64
N ASN A 12 -8.68 -8.93 3.18
CA ASN A 12 -8.60 -8.56 1.77
C ASN A 12 -7.17 -8.72 1.22
N GLY A 13 -7.05 -8.72 -0.11
CA GLY A 13 -5.77 -8.75 -0.81
C GLY A 13 -4.93 -10.00 -0.53
N MET A 14 -3.61 -9.84 -0.49
CA MET A 14 -2.67 -10.97 -0.35
C MET A 14 -2.74 -11.67 1.01
N GLN A 15 -3.29 -11.01 2.04
CA GLN A 15 -3.55 -11.68 3.32
C GLN A 15 -4.63 -12.76 3.19
N SER A 16 -5.70 -12.50 2.44
CA SER A 16 -6.76 -13.49 2.17
C SER A 16 -6.20 -14.69 1.37
N VAL A 17 -5.28 -14.41 0.42
CA VAL A 17 -4.55 -15.46 -0.31
C VAL A 17 -3.74 -16.31 0.65
N GLN A 18 -2.95 -15.70 1.55
CA GLN A 18 -2.16 -16.41 2.55
C GLN A 18 -3.04 -17.26 3.48
N ASN A 19 -4.09 -16.67 4.06
CA ASN A 19 -5.01 -17.38 4.93
C ASN A 19 -5.63 -18.60 4.22
N THR A 20 -5.97 -18.47 2.94
CA THR A 20 -6.52 -19.56 2.14
C THR A 20 -5.52 -20.69 1.92
N LEU A 21 -4.25 -20.36 1.63
CA LEU A 21 -3.18 -21.35 1.49
C LEU A 21 -3.00 -22.14 2.79
N ASP A 22 -2.98 -21.44 3.92
CA ASP A 22 -2.80 -22.04 5.25
C ASP A 22 -3.98 -22.95 5.63
N VAL A 23 -5.22 -22.47 5.43
CA VAL A 23 -6.45 -23.23 5.73
C VAL A 23 -6.54 -24.51 4.91
N LEU A 24 -6.12 -24.46 3.65
CA LEU A 24 -6.14 -25.61 2.75
C LEU A 24 -4.89 -26.50 2.86
N GLY A 25 -3.88 -26.07 3.62
CA GLY A 25 -2.62 -26.78 3.79
C GLY A 25 -1.89 -26.99 2.47
N ILE A 26 -1.84 -25.96 1.62
CA ILE A 26 -1.19 -26.03 0.31
C ILE A 26 0.33 -25.94 0.51
N SER A 27 1.05 -26.86 -0.13
CA SER A 27 2.51 -26.99 -0.05
C SER A 27 3.11 -27.10 -1.44
N ASP A 28 4.36 -26.67 -1.59
CA ASP A 28 5.13 -26.86 -2.82
C ASP A 28 5.34 -28.36 -3.07
N PRO A 29 5.02 -28.89 -4.26
CA PRO A 29 5.11 -30.32 -4.55
C PRO A 29 6.55 -30.86 -4.63
N LEU A 30 7.56 -30.01 -4.84
CA LEU A 30 8.97 -30.39 -4.89
C LEU A 30 9.60 -30.41 -3.50
N THR A 31 9.30 -29.43 -2.66
CA THR A 31 9.92 -29.31 -1.33
C THR A 31 9.09 -29.94 -0.23
N GLY A 32 7.76 -29.96 -0.38
CA GLY A 32 6.80 -30.36 0.64
C GLY A 32 6.54 -29.29 1.71
N GLU A 33 7.16 -28.11 1.59
CA GLU A 33 6.99 -27.00 2.53
C GLU A 33 5.71 -26.20 2.21
N PRO A 34 5.05 -25.57 3.20
CA PRO A 34 3.93 -24.66 2.97
C PRO A 34 4.31 -23.54 2.00
N ILE A 35 3.43 -23.24 1.05
CA ILE A 35 3.65 -22.14 0.10
C ILE A 35 3.12 -20.82 0.68
N THR A 36 3.83 -19.73 0.42
CA THR A 36 3.40 -18.39 0.83
C THR A 36 2.70 -17.64 -0.30
N ALA A 37 1.93 -16.61 0.04
CA ALA A 37 1.30 -15.73 -0.94
C ALA A 37 2.33 -14.97 -1.79
N SER A 38 3.48 -14.60 -1.21
CA SER A 38 4.61 -14.00 -1.94
C SER A 38 5.21 -14.96 -2.96
N GLN A 39 5.39 -16.23 -2.60
CA GLN A 39 5.85 -17.28 -3.53
C GLN A 39 4.87 -17.50 -4.67
N VAL A 40 3.56 -17.61 -4.39
CA VAL A 40 2.54 -17.71 -5.43
C VAL A 40 2.62 -16.54 -6.40
N PHE A 41 2.84 -15.32 -5.90
CA PHE A 41 2.99 -14.13 -6.72
C PHE A 41 4.28 -14.15 -7.57
N ALA A 42 5.42 -14.54 -7.00
CA ALA A 42 6.69 -14.69 -7.71
C ALA A 42 6.60 -15.73 -8.84
N GLU A 43 5.97 -16.88 -8.56
CA GLU A 43 5.74 -17.92 -9.54
C GLU A 43 4.77 -17.47 -10.64
N TRP A 44 3.70 -16.75 -10.27
CA TRP A 44 2.72 -16.21 -11.21
C TRP A 44 3.34 -15.18 -12.17
N THR A 45 4.20 -14.28 -11.68
CA THR A 45 4.88 -13.28 -12.51
C THR A 45 5.93 -13.91 -13.42
N THR A 46 6.63 -14.95 -12.95
CA THR A 46 7.51 -15.76 -13.81
C THR A 46 6.70 -16.52 -14.88
N ALA A 47 5.54 -17.07 -14.52
CA ALA A 47 4.65 -17.74 -15.47
C ALA A 47 4.06 -16.79 -16.52
N ASN A 48 3.83 -15.52 -16.17
CA ASN A 48 3.42 -14.47 -17.12
C ASN A 48 4.47 -14.25 -18.22
N TYR A 49 5.76 -14.33 -17.87
CA TYR A 49 6.85 -14.20 -18.85
C TYR A 49 7.05 -15.48 -19.66
N LEU A 50 7.11 -16.64 -19.01
CA LEU A 50 7.47 -17.91 -19.65
C LEU A 50 6.32 -18.61 -20.36
N ASN A 51 5.20 -18.79 -19.65
CA ASN A 51 4.07 -19.64 -20.05
C ASN A 51 4.48 -20.97 -20.73
N ASP A 52 5.40 -21.72 -20.11
CA ASP A 52 5.94 -22.97 -20.67
C ASP A 52 5.95 -24.10 -19.63
N ALA A 53 5.16 -25.15 -19.91
CA ALA A 53 5.02 -26.34 -19.08
C ALA A 53 6.30 -27.18 -18.96
N LYS A 54 7.32 -26.93 -19.79
CA LYS A 54 8.60 -27.66 -19.76
C LYS A 54 9.57 -27.12 -18.71
N VAL A 55 9.29 -25.93 -18.15
CA VAL A 55 10.18 -25.28 -17.19
C VAL A 55 9.86 -25.76 -15.78
N GLY A 56 10.90 -26.11 -15.02
CA GLY A 56 10.76 -26.66 -13.66
C GLY A 56 9.97 -27.98 -13.66
N ASP A 57 8.98 -28.06 -12.78
CA ASP A 57 8.01 -29.16 -12.69
C ASP A 57 6.71 -28.87 -13.46
N GLY A 58 6.71 -27.85 -14.33
CA GLY A 58 5.53 -27.39 -15.06
C GLY A 58 4.71 -26.33 -14.31
N ARG A 59 5.22 -25.74 -13.22
CA ARG A 59 4.54 -24.67 -12.48
C ARG A 59 4.40 -23.35 -13.25
N TYR A 60 5.25 -23.07 -14.24
CA TYR A 60 5.26 -21.79 -14.96
C TYR A 60 4.39 -21.78 -16.23
N VAL A 61 3.18 -22.34 -16.15
CA VAL A 61 2.26 -22.41 -17.30
C VAL A 61 0.81 -22.23 -16.88
N TYR A 62 0.02 -21.61 -17.76
CA TYR A 62 -1.42 -21.57 -17.62
C TYR A 62 -2.07 -22.84 -18.19
N THR A 63 -2.72 -23.62 -17.33
CA THR A 63 -3.38 -24.88 -17.74
C THR A 63 -4.85 -24.72 -18.08
N HIS A 64 -5.47 -23.58 -17.72
CA HIS A 64 -6.86 -23.32 -18.05
C HIS A 64 -7.00 -23.00 -19.55
N PRO A 65 -7.91 -23.65 -20.31
CA PRO A 65 -8.03 -23.44 -21.76
C PRO A 65 -8.23 -21.97 -22.17
N ASP A 66 -8.98 -21.21 -21.38
CA ASP A 66 -9.23 -19.78 -21.65
C ASP A 66 -7.98 -18.91 -21.48
N LEU A 67 -6.94 -19.42 -20.81
CA LEU A 67 -5.65 -18.76 -20.60
C LEU A 67 -4.52 -19.35 -21.47
N ALA A 68 -4.83 -20.33 -22.33
CA ALA A 68 -3.83 -21.00 -23.16
C ALA A 68 -3.27 -20.11 -24.30
N ASN A 69 -3.95 -19.00 -24.62
CA ASN A 69 -3.57 -18.07 -25.70
C ASN A 69 -3.42 -16.63 -25.18
N LEU A 70 -2.82 -16.46 -24.00
CA LEU A 70 -2.48 -15.13 -23.51
C LEU A 70 -1.47 -14.45 -24.45
N VAL A 71 -1.63 -13.15 -24.62
CA VAL A 71 -0.68 -12.32 -25.37
C VAL A 71 0.62 -12.25 -24.57
N GLU A 72 1.75 -12.32 -25.27
CA GLU A 72 3.07 -12.15 -24.68
C GLU A 72 3.17 -10.80 -23.96
N ILE A 73 3.79 -10.79 -22.77
CA ILE A 73 3.89 -9.55 -22.00
C ILE A 73 4.81 -8.57 -22.70
N THR A 74 4.31 -7.36 -22.96
CA THR A 74 5.09 -6.26 -23.55
C THR A 74 5.25 -5.07 -22.61
N GLY A 75 4.44 -5.01 -21.55
CA GLY A 75 4.53 -3.97 -20.53
C GLY A 75 5.56 -4.33 -19.46
N GLY A 76 6.37 -3.36 -19.05
CA GLY A 76 7.40 -3.57 -18.02
C GLY A 76 8.60 -4.41 -18.47
N VAL A 77 8.69 -4.77 -19.76
CA VAL A 77 9.84 -5.51 -20.32
C VAL A 77 10.83 -4.53 -20.95
N GLU A 78 12.02 -4.45 -20.38
CA GLU A 78 13.12 -3.61 -20.87
C GLU A 78 14.30 -4.47 -21.30
N GLN A 79 14.81 -4.27 -22.51
CA GLN A 79 16.07 -4.88 -22.94
C GLN A 79 17.22 -3.94 -22.60
N ILE A 80 18.11 -4.38 -21.70
CA ILE A 80 19.24 -3.56 -21.23
C ILE A 80 20.58 -4.05 -21.79
N GLY A 81 21.57 -3.16 -21.79
CA GLY A 81 22.92 -3.42 -22.30
C GLY A 81 23.89 -3.88 -21.22
N LEU A 82 25.15 -4.10 -21.60
CA LEU A 82 26.25 -4.34 -20.67
C LEU A 82 27.42 -3.38 -20.93
N PRO A 83 27.93 -2.67 -19.91
CA PRO A 83 27.36 -2.53 -18.56
C PRO A 83 26.11 -1.64 -18.56
N THR A 84 25.28 -1.75 -17.52
CA THR A 84 24.11 -0.88 -17.29
C THR A 84 24.01 -0.52 -15.81
N THR A 85 23.64 0.72 -15.51
CA THR A 85 23.23 1.17 -14.18
C THR A 85 21.91 1.92 -14.33
N LEU A 86 20.88 1.45 -13.62
CA LEU A 86 19.56 2.07 -13.52
C LEU A 86 19.42 2.63 -12.10
N GLU A 87 19.15 3.92 -11.99
CA GLU A 87 19.03 4.64 -10.72
C GLU A 87 17.62 5.18 -10.53
N ASN A 88 17.08 5.06 -9.32
CA ASN A 88 15.72 5.49 -8.96
C ASN A 88 14.64 4.81 -9.81
N GLU A 89 14.85 3.53 -10.13
CA GLU A 89 13.82 2.70 -10.73
C GLU A 89 12.69 2.49 -9.73
N SER A 90 11.49 2.26 -10.26
CA SER A 90 10.34 1.97 -9.42
C SER A 90 9.49 0.83 -9.98
N VAL A 91 8.84 0.12 -9.08
CA VAL A 91 7.86 -0.92 -9.40
C VAL A 91 6.69 -0.79 -8.44
N ASN A 92 5.47 -0.85 -8.97
CA ASN A 92 4.27 -0.80 -8.12
C ASN A 92 4.27 -1.99 -7.14
N GLN A 93 3.70 -1.82 -5.95
CA GLN A 93 3.55 -2.94 -5.01
C GLN A 93 2.70 -4.04 -5.66
N TRP A 94 3.15 -5.29 -5.54
CA TRP A 94 2.55 -6.43 -6.24
C TRP A 94 2.49 -6.24 -7.76
N GLY A 95 3.44 -5.47 -8.30
CA GLY A 95 3.76 -5.34 -9.72
C GLY A 95 5.17 -5.84 -10.01
N THR A 96 5.51 -5.93 -11.31
CA THR A 96 6.75 -6.56 -11.76
C THR A 96 7.34 -5.85 -12.97
N ASN A 97 8.65 -5.61 -12.92
CA ASN A 97 9.47 -5.21 -14.06
C ASN A 97 10.33 -6.39 -14.53
N TYR A 98 10.60 -6.49 -15.83
CA TYR A 98 11.40 -7.53 -16.45
C TYR A 98 12.57 -6.89 -17.19
N TYR A 99 13.80 -7.20 -16.78
CA TYR A 99 15.01 -6.70 -17.43
C TYR A 99 15.68 -7.84 -18.19
N THR A 100 15.71 -7.74 -19.52
CA THR A 100 16.23 -8.77 -20.41
C THR A 100 17.62 -8.42 -20.91
N LEU A 101 18.52 -9.42 -20.94
CA LEU A 101 19.89 -9.28 -21.46
C LEU A 101 20.17 -10.40 -22.45
N LYS A 102 20.83 -10.05 -23.55
CA LYS A 102 21.28 -11.00 -24.58
C LYS A 102 22.77 -11.24 -24.45
N GLY A 103 23.14 -12.51 -24.39
CA GLY A 103 24.52 -12.97 -24.39
C GLY A 103 25.18 -12.87 -25.75
N GLY A 104 26.51 -12.78 -25.73
CA GLY A 104 27.34 -12.89 -26.91
C GLY A 104 27.70 -14.35 -27.24
N PRO A 105 28.48 -14.57 -28.31
CA PRO A 105 28.98 -15.92 -28.64
C PRO A 105 29.94 -16.48 -27.59
N ASP A 106 30.65 -15.61 -26.88
CA ASP A 106 31.62 -15.98 -25.84
C ASP A 106 30.98 -15.82 -24.45
N THR A 107 31.26 -16.77 -23.55
CA THR A 107 30.83 -16.70 -22.15
C THR A 107 31.67 -15.69 -21.37
N GLN A 108 30.99 -14.81 -20.63
CA GLN A 108 31.58 -13.88 -19.68
C GLN A 108 30.81 -13.93 -18.34
N ASN A 109 31.48 -13.57 -17.25
CA ASN A 109 30.81 -13.43 -15.97
C ASN A 109 30.13 -12.06 -15.91
N VAL A 110 28.87 -12.04 -15.53
CA VAL A 110 28.09 -10.81 -15.36
C VAL A 110 27.59 -10.75 -13.92
N THR A 111 27.86 -9.63 -13.25
CA THR A 111 27.47 -9.37 -11.87
C THR A 111 26.23 -8.49 -11.85
N ILE A 112 25.21 -8.91 -11.10
CA ILE A 112 23.99 -8.16 -10.76
C ILE A 112 24.17 -7.61 -9.35
N GLN A 113 24.02 -6.30 -9.20
CA GLN A 113 23.97 -5.61 -7.91
C GLN A 113 22.60 -4.93 -7.79
N PHE A 114 21.86 -5.27 -6.73
CA PHE A 114 20.52 -4.76 -6.46
C PHE A 114 20.48 -4.06 -5.09
N SER A 115 19.80 -2.92 -5.03
CA SER A 115 19.55 -2.19 -3.78
C SER A 115 18.18 -1.53 -3.82
N GLY A 116 17.21 -2.11 -3.12
CA GLY A 116 15.88 -1.56 -2.89
C GLY A 116 15.79 -0.76 -1.59
N ASN A 117 14.73 0.04 -1.46
CA ASN A 117 14.38 0.70 -0.20
C ASN A 117 13.98 -0.34 0.87
N GLU A 118 14.37 -0.11 2.13
CA GLU A 118 13.98 -0.94 3.28
C GLU A 118 12.58 -0.63 3.80
N THR A 119 12.10 0.59 3.53
CA THR A 119 10.79 1.06 3.98
C THR A 119 10.09 1.86 2.90
N VAL A 120 8.76 1.86 2.95
CA VAL A 120 7.87 2.60 2.05
C VAL A 120 6.72 3.21 2.86
N PRO A 121 6.27 4.43 2.54
CA PRO A 121 5.12 5.02 3.23
C PRO A 121 3.78 4.40 2.77
N VAL A 122 2.72 4.54 3.58
CA VAL A 122 1.32 4.27 3.21
C VAL A 122 0.64 5.48 2.54
N ILE A 123 1.14 6.68 2.81
CA ILE A 123 0.58 7.96 2.37
C ILE A 123 1.70 8.91 1.93
N PRO A 124 1.54 9.76 0.89
CA PRO A 124 2.66 10.49 0.28
C PRO A 124 3.01 11.79 1.03
N THR A 125 2.85 11.82 2.35
CA THR A 125 3.25 12.93 3.21
C THR A 125 3.65 12.44 4.59
N SER A 126 4.45 13.23 5.32
CA SER A 126 4.79 12.95 6.72
C SER A 126 3.74 13.54 7.67
N ALA A 127 3.77 13.14 8.95
CA ALA A 127 3.04 13.83 10.01
C ALA A 127 3.37 15.34 9.99
N HIS A 128 2.40 16.17 10.40
CA HIS A 128 2.60 17.62 10.39
C HIS A 128 3.65 18.02 11.42
N SER A 129 3.58 17.42 12.61
CA SER A 129 4.58 17.52 13.65
C SER A 129 5.00 16.12 14.12
N GLY A 130 6.12 16.02 14.83
CA GLY A 130 6.57 14.74 15.37
C GLY A 130 6.80 13.62 14.34
N GLN A 131 6.36 12.40 14.67
CA GLN A 131 6.48 11.19 13.85
C GLN A 131 5.13 10.53 13.58
N LEU A 132 4.13 10.73 14.43
CA LEU A 132 2.86 10.03 14.40
C LEU A 132 1.74 10.96 13.97
N ALA A 133 0.77 10.44 13.23
CA ALA A 133 -0.48 11.13 12.95
C ALA A 133 -1.65 10.13 12.93
N MET A 134 -2.87 10.65 13.04
CA MET A 134 -4.08 9.85 12.88
C MET A 134 -4.46 9.79 11.40
N TRP A 135 -4.56 8.60 10.84
CA TRP A 135 -4.97 8.35 9.46
C TRP A 135 -6.33 7.65 9.42
N SER A 136 -7.23 8.16 8.59
CA SER A 136 -8.57 7.59 8.38
C SER A 136 -8.59 6.29 7.58
N ASN A 137 -7.43 5.80 7.14
CA ASN A 137 -7.26 4.64 6.26
C ASN A 137 -7.64 4.95 4.79
N ARG A 138 -7.45 3.96 3.91
CA ARG A 138 -7.74 3.96 2.47
C ARG A 138 -8.64 2.77 2.17
N VAL A 139 -9.97 2.97 2.17
CA VAL A 139 -10.95 1.88 2.05
C VAL A 139 -12.20 2.37 1.28
N ASP A 140 -12.73 1.56 0.35
CA ASP A 140 -14.04 1.76 -0.29
C ASP A 140 -15.18 1.28 0.66
N ASP A 141 -16.40 1.81 0.50
CA ASP A 141 -17.60 1.45 1.26
C ASP A 141 -17.36 1.48 2.78
N SER A 142 -16.82 2.62 3.25
CA SER A 142 -16.32 2.75 4.61
C SER A 142 -16.87 3.95 5.37
N ASP A 143 -16.84 3.86 6.70
CA ASP A 143 -17.31 4.87 7.65
C ASP A 143 -16.37 4.90 8.86
N ALA A 144 -15.20 5.52 8.66
CA ALA A 144 -14.13 5.56 9.65
C ALA A 144 -14.35 6.72 10.63
N ARG A 145 -14.35 6.44 11.95
CA ARG A 145 -14.62 7.41 13.01
C ARG A 145 -13.51 7.46 14.05
N LEU A 146 -13.16 8.68 14.45
CA LEU A 146 -12.31 8.97 15.60
C LEU A 146 -13.08 9.89 16.54
N THR A 147 -13.52 9.37 17.68
CA THR A 147 -14.41 10.07 18.60
C THR A 147 -13.75 10.34 19.96
N ARG A 148 -13.98 11.52 20.55
CA ARG A 148 -13.55 11.88 21.92
C ARG A 148 -14.63 12.62 22.69
N GLU A 149 -14.76 12.32 23.99
CA GLU A 149 -15.56 13.16 24.92
C GLU A 149 -14.76 14.42 25.30
N VAL A 150 -15.39 15.57 25.20
CA VAL A 150 -14.82 16.87 25.55
C VAL A 150 -15.71 17.54 26.60
N ASP A 151 -15.12 17.96 27.71
CA ASP A 151 -15.82 18.68 28.78
C ASP A 151 -15.61 20.20 28.63
N LEU A 152 -16.63 20.90 28.14
CA LEU A 152 -16.63 22.36 28.01
C LEU A 152 -17.40 23.05 29.15
N THR A 153 -17.73 22.34 30.23
CA THR A 153 -18.57 22.90 31.31
C THR A 153 -17.92 24.06 32.06
N SER A 154 -16.60 24.17 32.04
CA SER A 154 -15.84 25.21 32.75
C SER A 154 -15.58 26.48 31.94
N VAL A 155 -15.99 26.53 30.66
CA VAL A 155 -15.68 27.63 29.74
C VAL A 155 -16.94 28.25 29.16
N SER A 156 -16.86 29.52 28.76
CA SER A 156 -17.96 30.27 28.12
C SER A 156 -17.82 30.39 26.59
N SER A 157 -16.68 29.98 26.06
CA SER A 157 -16.34 29.89 24.65
C SER A 157 -15.27 28.81 24.50
N ALA A 158 -15.20 28.17 23.34
CA ALA A 158 -14.21 27.15 23.05
C ALA A 158 -13.88 27.15 21.57
N THR A 159 -12.63 26.87 21.24
CA THR A 159 -12.14 26.80 19.88
C THR A 159 -11.46 25.46 19.67
N LEU A 160 -11.81 24.75 18.61
CA LEU A 160 -11.06 23.57 18.17
C LEU A 160 -10.07 23.99 17.09
N THR A 161 -8.81 23.64 17.28
CA THR A 161 -7.77 23.77 16.24
C THR A 161 -7.13 22.43 15.99
N PHE A 162 -6.79 22.14 14.74
CA PHE A 162 -6.05 20.94 14.35
C PHE A 162 -5.36 21.17 13.00
N TRP A 163 -4.44 20.30 12.66
CA TRP A 163 -3.86 20.21 11.33
C TRP A 163 -4.49 19.05 10.58
N ALA A 164 -4.76 19.28 9.29
CA ALA A 164 -5.34 18.30 8.40
C ALA A 164 -4.56 18.24 7.08
N TRP A 165 -4.37 17.04 6.57
CA TRP A 165 -3.99 16.80 5.19
C TRP A 165 -4.99 15.80 4.61
N TYR A 166 -5.45 16.00 3.38
CA TYR A 166 -6.39 15.05 2.78
C TYR A 166 -6.27 15.02 1.25
N ASP A 167 -6.44 13.83 0.68
CA ASP A 167 -6.73 13.59 -0.72
C ASP A 167 -7.92 12.62 -0.76
N ILE A 168 -9.08 13.14 -1.15
CA ILE A 168 -10.40 12.51 -1.05
C ILE A 168 -11.09 12.65 -2.40
N GLU A 169 -11.88 11.66 -2.84
CA GLU A 169 -12.60 11.79 -4.10
C GLU A 169 -13.59 12.97 -4.07
N GLU A 170 -13.41 13.91 -5.00
CA GLU A 170 -14.17 15.15 -5.04
C GLU A 170 -15.67 14.92 -5.22
N LEU A 171 -16.45 15.36 -4.23
CA LEU A 171 -17.91 15.35 -4.14
C LEU A 171 -18.59 13.97 -4.05
N TRP A 172 -17.81 12.89 -3.97
CA TRP A 172 -18.29 11.52 -3.72
C TRP A 172 -18.00 11.12 -2.28
N ASP A 173 -16.73 11.23 -1.90
CA ASP A 173 -16.24 10.98 -0.55
C ASP A 173 -16.18 12.25 0.28
N PHE A 174 -16.42 12.11 1.59
CA PHE A 174 -16.42 13.26 2.49
C PHE A 174 -15.84 12.93 3.86
N ALA A 175 -15.01 13.84 4.37
CA ALA A 175 -14.63 13.88 5.78
C ALA A 175 -15.38 14.99 6.52
N TYR A 176 -15.60 14.80 7.82
CA TYR A 176 -16.39 15.70 8.66
C TYR A 176 -15.75 15.87 10.03
N VAL A 177 -15.86 17.09 10.57
CA VAL A 177 -15.80 17.31 12.02
C VAL A 177 -17.22 17.45 12.53
N MET A 178 -17.63 16.58 13.46
CA MET A 178 -18.98 16.53 13.99
C MET A 178 -19.02 16.65 15.50
N VAL A 179 -20.11 17.25 16.00
CA VAL A 179 -20.40 17.32 17.43
C VAL A 179 -21.72 16.64 17.76
N SER A 180 -21.73 15.90 18.87
CA SER A 180 -22.92 15.36 19.50
C SER A 180 -23.09 15.89 20.92
N THR A 181 -24.32 16.24 21.28
CA THR A 181 -24.72 16.74 22.61
C THR A 181 -25.68 15.78 23.33
N ASP A 182 -26.01 14.64 22.72
CA ASP A 182 -26.99 13.66 23.18
C ASP A 182 -26.37 12.26 23.37
N GLY A 183 -25.08 12.22 23.70
CA GLY A 183 -24.35 10.97 23.95
C GLY A 183 -24.04 10.18 22.68
N GLY A 184 -23.98 10.82 21.52
CA GLY A 184 -23.65 10.20 20.24
C GLY A 184 -24.85 9.66 19.47
N THR A 185 -26.08 10.03 19.84
CA THR A 185 -27.31 9.59 19.15
C THR A 185 -27.51 10.38 17.86
N THR A 186 -27.25 11.68 17.90
CA THR A 186 -27.24 12.56 16.73
C THR A 186 -25.93 13.33 16.62
N TRP A 187 -25.53 13.62 15.40
CA TRP A 187 -24.27 14.28 15.05
C TRP A 187 -24.53 15.45 14.12
N THR A 188 -23.90 16.59 14.40
CA THR A 188 -24.01 17.81 13.59
C THR A 188 -22.64 18.15 13.01
N PRO A 189 -22.47 18.15 11.68
CA PRO A 189 -21.26 18.62 11.04
C PRO A 189 -21.02 20.11 11.31
N ILE A 190 -19.75 20.48 11.55
CA ILE A 190 -19.33 21.87 11.72
C ILE A 190 -18.66 22.33 10.44
N ALA A 191 -19.23 23.37 9.82
CA ALA A 191 -18.69 23.95 8.60
C ALA A 191 -17.41 24.75 8.86
N THR A 192 -16.48 24.69 7.92
CA THR A 192 -15.30 25.55 7.82
C THR A 192 -15.20 26.15 6.42
N ASP A 193 -14.28 27.10 6.23
CA ASP A 193 -14.02 27.71 4.92
C ASP A 193 -13.52 26.71 3.87
N ARG A 194 -13.15 25.47 4.27
CA ARG A 194 -12.72 24.38 3.38
C ARG A 194 -13.78 23.32 3.14
N THR A 195 -14.87 23.35 3.89
CA THR A 195 -15.98 22.42 3.70
C THR A 195 -16.94 22.94 2.62
N THR A 196 -17.62 22.02 1.93
CA THR A 196 -18.70 22.36 1.00
C THR A 196 -19.98 21.62 1.35
N THR A 197 -21.10 22.22 1.00
CA THR A 197 -22.43 21.58 1.02
C THR A 197 -22.87 21.13 -0.37
N ASP A 198 -22.04 21.34 -1.39
CA ASP A 198 -22.28 20.83 -2.73
C ASP A 198 -22.28 19.30 -2.67
N ASN A 199 -23.38 18.70 -3.11
CA ASN A 199 -23.60 17.26 -3.01
C ASN A 199 -24.42 16.78 -4.22
N PRO A 200 -23.86 16.87 -5.45
CA PRO A 200 -24.59 16.53 -6.68
C PRO A 200 -24.92 15.04 -6.78
N PHE A 201 -24.17 14.19 -6.08
CA PHE A 201 -24.33 12.73 -6.10
C PHE A 201 -25.09 12.17 -4.90
N ASN A 202 -25.47 13.04 -3.94
CA ASN A 202 -26.24 12.69 -2.76
C ASN A 202 -25.55 11.63 -1.87
N THR A 203 -24.23 11.71 -1.79
CA THR A 203 -23.36 10.89 -0.93
C THR A 203 -22.92 11.63 0.35
N GLY A 204 -22.97 12.97 0.33
CA GLY A 204 -22.66 13.80 1.50
C GLY A 204 -23.79 13.95 2.53
N TYR A 205 -23.42 14.23 3.78
CA TYR A 205 -24.32 14.33 4.95
C TYR A 205 -24.34 15.75 5.58
N GLY A 206 -23.72 16.73 4.94
CA GLY A 206 -23.66 18.11 5.42
C GLY A 206 -22.46 18.86 4.85
N ALA A 207 -21.97 19.86 5.57
CA ALA A 207 -20.73 20.54 5.22
C ALA A 207 -19.55 19.60 5.50
N GLY A 208 -18.87 19.14 4.45
CA GLY A 208 -17.75 18.19 4.56
C GLY A 208 -16.54 18.61 3.74
N TYR A 209 -15.36 18.10 4.12
CA TYR A 209 -14.14 18.17 3.34
C TYR A 209 -14.21 17.15 2.21
N THR A 210 -13.74 17.53 1.03
CA THR A 210 -13.65 16.68 -0.16
C THR A 210 -12.56 17.24 -1.07
N ALA A 211 -12.21 16.52 -2.14
CA ALA A 211 -11.04 16.82 -2.99
C ALA A 211 -9.71 16.75 -2.20
N ALA A 212 -8.65 17.36 -2.73
CA ALA A 212 -7.34 17.39 -2.08
C ALA A 212 -7.05 18.74 -1.40
N SER A 213 -6.46 18.71 -0.20
CA SER A 213 -5.94 19.89 0.49
C SER A 213 -4.65 20.43 -0.14
N GLY A 214 -3.90 19.56 -0.83
CA GLY A 214 -2.62 19.83 -1.47
C GLY A 214 -1.41 19.81 -0.53
N ASP A 215 -1.54 20.40 0.65
CA ASP A 215 -0.57 20.36 1.74
C ASP A 215 -1.32 20.29 3.09
N TRP A 216 -0.59 20.19 4.19
CA TRP A 216 -1.14 20.34 5.53
C TRP A 216 -1.75 21.73 5.70
N VAL A 217 -2.98 21.77 6.19
CA VAL A 217 -3.75 22.98 6.45
C VAL A 217 -4.18 23.00 7.91
N GLN A 218 -4.05 24.17 8.53
CA GLN A 218 -4.57 24.38 9.87
C GLN A 218 -6.05 24.76 9.80
N GLU A 219 -6.88 24.04 10.55
CA GLU A 219 -8.29 24.31 10.70
C GLU A 219 -8.56 24.98 12.06
N THR A 220 -9.58 25.83 12.10
CA THR A 220 -10.04 26.51 13.32
C THR A 220 -11.55 26.57 13.32
N LEU A 221 -12.18 25.95 14.31
CA LEU A 221 -13.63 25.78 14.42
C LEU A 221 -14.13 26.39 15.72
N ASP A 222 -15.17 27.21 15.64
CA ASP A 222 -15.84 27.76 16.81
C ASP A 222 -16.75 26.71 17.46
N LEU A 223 -16.44 26.34 18.71
CA LEU A 223 -17.25 25.46 19.54
C LEU A 223 -18.05 26.21 20.60
N SER A 224 -18.11 27.55 20.56
CA SER A 224 -18.75 28.37 21.59
C SER A 224 -20.24 28.09 21.77
N ALA A 225 -20.93 27.61 20.73
CA ALA A 225 -22.31 27.15 20.82
C ALA A 225 -22.50 25.95 21.78
N TYR A 226 -21.42 25.23 22.09
CA TYR A 226 -21.38 24.07 22.97
C TYR A 226 -20.70 24.34 24.32
N ALA A 227 -20.31 25.58 24.60
CA ALA A 227 -19.72 25.95 25.87
C ALA A 227 -20.70 25.74 27.03
N GLY A 228 -20.20 25.33 28.20
CA GLY A 228 -21.02 25.06 29.39
C GLY A 228 -21.63 23.65 29.46
N GLN A 229 -21.28 22.74 28.55
CA GLN A 229 -21.74 21.34 28.56
C GLN A 229 -20.65 20.36 28.12
N LYS A 230 -20.91 19.06 28.30
CA LYS A 230 -20.09 17.99 27.74
C LYS A 230 -20.57 17.66 26.33
N ILE A 231 -19.63 17.43 25.43
CA ILE A 231 -19.91 17.03 24.04
C ILE A 231 -19.10 15.79 23.66
N ARG A 232 -19.49 15.15 22.57
CA ARG A 232 -18.60 14.27 21.82
C ARG A 232 -18.17 14.97 20.54
N LEU A 233 -16.87 15.00 20.31
CA LEU A 233 -16.25 15.45 19.07
C LEU A 233 -15.90 14.22 18.23
N ARG A 234 -16.13 14.28 16.92
CA ARG A 234 -15.80 13.19 15.99
C ARG A 234 -15.17 13.72 14.72
N PHE A 235 -14.13 13.04 14.27
CA PHE A 235 -13.63 13.10 12.90
C PHE A 235 -14.15 11.85 12.18
N GLU A 236 -14.94 12.03 11.13
CA GLU A 236 -15.59 10.93 10.40
C GLU A 236 -15.20 11.04 8.92
N TYR A 237 -14.81 9.92 8.31
CA TYR A 237 -14.50 9.82 6.88
C TYR A 237 -15.39 8.75 6.26
N ILE A 238 -16.18 9.14 5.26
CA ILE A 238 -17.17 8.27 4.61
C ILE A 238 -16.82 8.19 3.12
N THR A 239 -16.72 6.96 2.62
CA THR A 239 -16.40 6.67 1.22
C THR A 239 -17.55 5.96 0.52
N ASP A 240 -17.66 6.15 -0.80
CA ASP A 240 -18.58 5.39 -1.64
C ASP A 240 -17.97 4.05 -2.11
N ASP A 241 -18.60 3.36 -3.08
CA ASP A 241 -18.19 2.02 -3.52
C ASP A 241 -17.05 2.01 -4.55
N ALA A 242 -16.43 3.16 -4.86
CA ALA A 242 -15.36 3.25 -5.84
C ALA A 242 -14.33 4.37 -5.58
N VAL A 243 -13.23 4.33 -6.35
CA VAL A 243 -12.19 5.38 -6.42
C VAL A 243 -11.61 5.77 -5.07
N VAL A 244 -10.83 4.86 -4.48
CA VAL A 244 -10.10 5.21 -3.26
C VAL A 244 -8.97 6.22 -3.51
N ARG A 245 -8.96 7.29 -2.73
CA ARG A 245 -7.83 8.23 -2.58
C ARG A 245 -7.05 7.97 -1.30
N ASP A 246 -6.07 8.80 -0.98
CA ASP A 246 -5.20 8.56 0.18
C ASP A 246 -5.90 8.77 1.54
N GLY A 247 -7.07 9.41 1.54
CA GLY A 247 -7.90 9.64 2.71
C GLY A 247 -7.55 10.94 3.44
N PHE A 248 -7.73 10.94 4.75
CA PHE A 248 -7.55 12.08 5.66
C PHE A 248 -6.52 11.77 6.76
N LEU A 249 -5.60 12.70 6.99
CA LEU A 249 -4.68 12.75 8.12
C LEU A 249 -5.06 13.89 9.07
N LEU A 250 -4.97 13.61 10.36
CA LEU A 250 -5.24 14.52 11.45
C LEU A 250 -4.05 14.57 12.40
N ASP A 251 -3.67 15.78 12.80
CA ASP A 251 -2.55 16.01 13.70
C ASP A 251 -2.79 17.25 14.59
N ASP A 252 -2.04 17.37 15.68
CA ASP A 252 -1.97 18.56 16.56
C ASP A 252 -3.36 19.10 16.99
N VAL A 253 -4.22 18.23 17.51
CA VAL A 253 -5.59 18.58 17.93
C VAL A 253 -5.55 19.32 19.26
N SER A 254 -6.23 20.47 19.36
CA SER A 254 -6.21 21.31 20.56
C SER A 254 -7.52 22.04 20.81
N ILE A 255 -7.87 22.18 22.09
CA ILE A 255 -8.91 23.09 22.60
C ILE A 255 -8.29 23.91 23.74
N PRO A 256 -7.68 25.06 23.42
CA PRO A 256 -6.87 25.82 24.37
C PRO A 256 -7.63 26.28 25.63
N GLU A 257 -8.92 26.60 25.51
CA GLU A 257 -9.72 27.15 26.62
C GLU A 257 -9.92 26.15 27.77
N ILE A 258 -9.81 24.85 27.49
CA ILE A 258 -9.83 23.78 28.51
C ILE A 258 -8.44 23.16 28.74
N GLY A 259 -7.41 23.67 28.07
CA GLY A 259 -6.04 23.16 28.14
C GLY A 259 -5.86 21.76 27.54
N PHE A 260 -6.70 21.38 26.60
CA PHE A 260 -6.59 20.10 25.89
C PHE A 260 -5.68 20.24 24.67
N SER A 261 -4.76 19.30 24.50
CA SER A 261 -3.95 19.13 23.29
C SER A 261 -3.52 17.67 23.14
N ASP A 262 -3.48 17.18 21.91
CA ASP A 262 -2.96 15.86 21.54
C ASP A 262 -2.26 15.97 20.17
N ASP A 263 -0.96 15.71 20.16
CA ASP A 263 -0.09 15.64 18.97
C ASP A 263 0.05 14.19 18.47
N PHE A 264 -0.66 13.25 19.08
CA PHE A 264 -0.61 11.82 18.77
C PHE A 264 0.77 11.18 18.87
N GLU A 265 1.74 11.79 19.56
CA GLU A 265 3.07 11.20 19.77
C GLU A 265 3.09 10.14 20.88
N GLN A 266 1.98 9.95 21.57
CA GLN A 266 1.79 8.94 22.61
C GLN A 266 0.68 7.97 22.21
N PRO A 267 0.69 6.72 22.72
CA PRO A 267 -0.43 5.81 22.52
C PRO A 267 -1.75 6.45 22.96
N LEU A 268 -2.78 6.32 22.13
CA LEU A 268 -4.08 6.94 22.38
C LEU A 268 -4.61 6.62 23.77
N ASP A 269 -5.03 7.66 24.50
CA ASP A 269 -5.69 7.48 25.79
C ASP A 269 -7.09 6.88 25.64
N ALA A 270 -7.68 6.38 26.75
CA ALA A 270 -8.98 5.72 26.74
C ALA A 270 -10.18 6.64 26.38
N SER A 271 -9.95 7.93 26.21
CA SER A 271 -10.98 8.90 25.82
C SER A 271 -11.07 9.04 24.30
N TRP A 272 -10.08 8.58 23.54
CA TRP A 272 -10.22 8.35 22.10
C TRP A 272 -10.83 6.98 21.82
N VAL A 273 -11.83 6.96 20.95
CA VAL A 273 -12.44 5.74 20.41
C VAL A 273 -12.18 5.74 18.91
N THR A 274 -11.42 4.75 18.44
CA THR A 274 -11.12 4.54 17.03
C THR A 274 -12.03 3.48 16.44
N GLU A 275 -12.59 3.78 15.28
CA GLU A 275 -13.33 2.85 14.43
C GLU A 275 -12.79 3.07 13.00
N GLY A 276 -11.80 2.28 12.57
CA GLY A 276 -11.17 2.42 11.25
C GLY A 276 -9.97 3.38 11.17
N TRP A 277 -9.94 4.43 11.99
CA TRP A 277 -8.76 5.30 12.09
C TRP A 277 -7.57 4.59 12.75
N ALA A 278 -6.37 4.83 12.23
CA ALA A 278 -5.12 4.26 12.72
C ALA A 278 -4.13 5.37 13.09
N GLN A 279 -3.45 5.22 14.22
CA GLN A 279 -2.26 6.01 14.54
C GLN A 279 -1.09 5.41 13.75
N ILE A 280 -0.47 6.19 12.88
CA ILE A 280 0.59 5.71 11.97
C ILE A 280 1.86 6.56 12.08
N ASP A 281 3.02 5.92 11.94
CA ASP A 281 4.31 6.57 11.71
C ASP A 281 4.63 6.77 10.22
N ASN A 282 3.74 6.26 9.36
CA ASN A 282 3.88 6.22 7.91
C ASN A 282 5.13 5.44 7.43
N VAL A 283 5.50 4.36 8.13
CA VAL A 283 6.64 3.51 7.77
C VAL A 283 6.19 2.05 7.69
N LEU A 284 6.21 1.48 6.48
CA LEU A 284 6.08 0.03 6.28
C LEU A 284 7.42 -0.59 5.91
N ARG A 285 7.61 -1.86 6.28
CA ARG A 285 8.68 -2.68 5.71
C ARG A 285 8.43 -2.82 4.20
N GLN A 286 9.45 -2.52 3.41
CA GLN A 286 9.49 -2.84 1.99
C GLN A 286 10.30 -4.12 1.79
N SER A 287 9.76 -5.04 1.01
CA SER A 287 10.47 -6.22 0.56
C SER A 287 10.44 -6.31 -0.96
N PHE A 288 11.27 -7.15 -1.54
CA PHE A 288 11.33 -7.39 -2.98
C PHE A 288 11.32 -8.90 -3.23
N ASP A 289 10.97 -9.29 -4.45
CA ASP A 289 11.23 -10.64 -4.96
C ASP A 289 11.97 -10.52 -6.29
N LEU A 290 13.08 -11.24 -6.41
CA LEU A 290 13.90 -11.28 -7.62
C LEU A 290 14.02 -12.73 -8.11
N GLN A 291 13.62 -12.97 -9.36
CA GLN A 291 13.83 -14.24 -10.04
C GLN A 291 14.75 -14.03 -11.25
N LEU A 292 15.75 -14.89 -11.41
CA LEU A 292 16.58 -14.94 -12.61
C LEU A 292 16.15 -16.10 -13.51
N ILE A 293 15.67 -15.75 -14.69
CA ILE A 293 15.38 -16.71 -15.76
C ILE A 293 16.60 -16.75 -16.68
N GLN A 294 17.13 -17.94 -16.94
CA GLN A 294 18.21 -18.15 -17.90
C GLN A 294 17.75 -19.08 -19.01
N GLU A 295 17.96 -18.66 -20.25
CA GLU A 295 17.70 -19.48 -21.44
C GLU A 295 19.02 -19.99 -22.02
N MET A 296 19.12 -21.31 -22.13
CA MET A 296 20.30 -22.00 -22.61
C MET A 296 20.25 -22.20 -24.12
N ALA A 297 21.42 -22.39 -24.76
CA ALA A 297 21.54 -22.61 -26.19
C ALA A 297 20.83 -23.89 -26.70
N ASP A 298 20.63 -24.88 -25.83
CA ASP A 298 19.89 -26.12 -26.15
C ASP A 298 18.37 -25.99 -25.96
N GLY A 299 17.89 -24.80 -25.56
CA GLY A 299 16.48 -24.52 -25.28
C GLY A 299 16.04 -24.86 -23.86
N THR A 300 16.94 -25.31 -22.98
CA THR A 300 16.66 -25.45 -21.55
C THR A 300 16.45 -24.09 -20.92
N ILE A 301 15.48 -23.97 -20.02
CA ILE A 301 15.23 -22.75 -19.25
C ILE A 301 15.35 -23.10 -17.77
N THR A 302 16.07 -22.27 -17.02
CA THR A 302 16.17 -22.37 -15.56
C THR A 302 15.63 -21.11 -14.91
N VAL A 303 14.97 -21.25 -13.77
CA VAL A 303 14.52 -20.14 -12.93
C VAL A 303 15.22 -20.27 -11.58
N GLU A 304 15.88 -19.22 -11.12
CA GLU A 304 16.60 -19.17 -9.85
C GLU A 304 16.09 -17.98 -9.01
N PRO A 305 15.53 -18.21 -7.81
CA PRO A 305 15.20 -17.13 -6.91
C PRO A 305 16.49 -16.53 -6.35
N LEU A 306 16.65 -15.21 -6.50
CA LEU A 306 17.80 -14.47 -5.99
C LEU A 306 17.52 -13.83 -4.63
N LEU A 307 16.29 -13.36 -4.43
CA LEU A 307 15.83 -12.62 -3.26
C LEU A 307 14.35 -12.90 -3.04
N THR A 308 13.95 -13.12 -1.79
CA THR A 308 12.56 -13.34 -1.36
C THR A 308 12.09 -12.27 -0.38
N ASP A 309 10.80 -12.27 -0.01
CA ASP A 309 10.24 -11.29 0.94
C ASP A 309 10.77 -11.42 2.38
N GLU A 310 11.49 -12.50 2.68
CA GLU A 310 12.16 -12.69 3.98
C GLU A 310 13.55 -12.04 4.02
N ASP A 311 14.15 -11.77 2.86
CA ASP A 311 15.51 -11.27 2.74
C ASP A 311 15.62 -9.76 2.98
N ALA A 312 16.84 -9.28 3.17
CA ALA A 312 17.14 -7.86 3.05
C ALA A 312 16.93 -7.44 1.58
N PRO A 313 16.40 -6.22 1.29
CA PRO A 313 16.08 -5.78 -0.06
C PRO A 313 17.33 -5.38 -0.87
N SER A 314 18.42 -6.14 -0.78
CA SER A 314 19.68 -5.88 -1.47
C SER A 314 20.46 -7.17 -1.68
N GLY A 315 21.28 -7.23 -2.73
CA GLY A 315 22.14 -8.38 -2.97
C GLY A 315 23.08 -8.19 -4.15
N GLU A 316 24.04 -9.11 -4.23
CA GLU A 316 25.01 -9.20 -5.32
C GLU A 316 25.15 -10.66 -5.76
N TRP A 317 24.97 -10.91 -7.05
CA TRP A 317 25.06 -12.26 -7.63
C TRP A 317 25.85 -12.20 -8.93
N THR A 318 26.56 -13.28 -9.25
CA THR A 318 27.37 -13.37 -10.48
C THR A 318 27.04 -14.66 -11.21
N PHE A 319 26.69 -14.53 -12.48
CA PHE A 319 26.29 -15.64 -13.33
C PHE A 319 26.99 -15.55 -14.70
N PRO A 320 27.12 -16.68 -15.43
CA PRO A 320 27.66 -16.68 -16.79
C PRO A 320 26.61 -16.21 -17.82
N LEU A 321 27.02 -15.34 -18.74
CA LEU A 321 26.21 -14.92 -19.89
C LEU A 321 27.02 -15.04 -21.19
N GLY A 322 26.39 -15.55 -22.24
CA GLY A 322 27.01 -15.88 -23.52
C GLY A 322 27.51 -17.32 -23.59
N GLY A 323 27.77 -17.82 -24.80
CA GLY A 323 28.08 -19.23 -25.04
C GLY A 323 26.87 -20.13 -24.76
N ASP A 324 26.91 -20.93 -23.69
CA ASP A 324 25.80 -21.85 -23.37
C ASP A 324 24.57 -21.14 -22.81
N VAL A 325 24.73 -19.97 -22.17
CA VAL A 325 23.62 -19.15 -21.65
C VAL A 325 23.34 -18.02 -22.63
N GLN A 326 22.26 -18.11 -23.39
CA GLN A 326 21.96 -17.19 -24.48
C GLN A 326 21.28 -15.91 -24.01
N ASN A 327 20.31 -16.03 -23.09
CA ASN A 327 19.56 -14.89 -22.58
C ASN A 327 19.37 -14.97 -21.06
N TRP A 328 19.29 -13.80 -20.43
CA TRP A 328 18.76 -13.66 -19.08
C TRP A 328 17.50 -12.80 -19.10
N THR A 329 16.62 -13.07 -18.14
CA THR A 329 15.57 -12.13 -17.72
C THR A 329 15.59 -12.05 -16.20
N LEU A 330 15.84 -10.85 -15.67
CA LEU A 330 15.69 -10.55 -14.26
C LEU A 330 14.26 -10.04 -14.03
N VAL A 331 13.49 -10.78 -13.24
CA VAL A 331 12.13 -10.43 -12.81
C VAL A 331 12.24 -9.73 -11.47
N VAL A 332 11.78 -8.48 -11.36
CA VAL A 332 11.90 -7.65 -10.15
C VAL A 332 10.52 -7.21 -9.71
N SER A 333 10.11 -7.59 -8.51
CA SER A 333 8.82 -7.21 -7.93
C SER A 333 8.97 -6.51 -6.58
N GLY A 334 8.15 -5.47 -6.34
CA GLY A 334 8.06 -4.79 -5.05
C GLY A 334 6.92 -5.36 -4.21
N LEU A 335 7.19 -5.65 -2.93
CA LEU A 335 6.26 -6.30 -2.02
C LEU A 335 6.13 -5.51 -0.72
N ALA A 336 5.03 -4.78 -0.58
CA ALA A 336 4.58 -4.20 0.67
C ALA A 336 3.05 -4.28 0.71
N PRO A 337 2.45 -4.76 1.81
CA PRO A 337 1.00 -4.73 1.97
C PRO A 337 0.52 -3.27 2.16
N VAL A 338 -0.78 -3.04 1.96
CA VAL A 338 -1.53 -1.82 2.34
C VAL A 338 -1.08 -0.46 1.75
N THR A 339 0.00 -0.40 0.97
CA THR A 339 0.40 0.81 0.24
C THR A 339 0.33 0.62 -1.27
N ILE A 340 0.00 1.71 -1.97
CA ILE A 340 0.10 1.80 -3.43
C ILE A 340 1.32 2.62 -3.87
N ILE A 341 2.10 3.13 -2.91
CA ILE A 341 3.31 3.90 -3.21
C ILE A 341 4.34 2.93 -3.79
N PRO A 342 4.88 3.19 -5.00
CA PRO A 342 5.84 2.30 -5.64
C PRO A 342 7.08 2.03 -4.78
N ALA A 343 7.58 0.81 -4.87
CA ALA A 343 8.88 0.42 -4.33
C ALA A 343 9.98 1.01 -5.21
N ASN A 344 11.05 1.52 -4.61
CA ASN A 344 12.15 2.16 -5.33
C ASN A 344 13.43 1.34 -5.21
N PHE A 345 14.19 1.22 -6.29
CA PHE A 345 15.43 0.48 -6.28
C PHE A 345 16.46 1.01 -7.27
N ASN A 346 17.70 0.55 -7.10
CA ASN A 346 18.79 0.72 -8.04
C ASN A 346 19.26 -0.65 -8.52
N LEU A 347 19.59 -0.75 -9.80
CA LEU A 347 20.07 -1.98 -10.44
C LEU A 347 21.35 -1.68 -11.22
N THR A 348 22.45 -2.34 -10.88
CA THR A 348 23.71 -2.26 -11.64
C THR A 348 24.08 -3.64 -12.16
N ILE A 349 24.35 -3.74 -13.46
CA ILE A 349 24.78 -4.96 -14.12
C ILE A 349 26.08 -4.71 -14.87
N THR A 350 27.12 -5.47 -14.52
CA THR A 350 28.48 -5.28 -15.07
C THR A 350 29.05 -6.59 -15.58
N ALA A 351 29.80 -6.53 -16.68
CA ALA A 351 30.60 -7.66 -17.15
C ALA A 351 32.00 -7.60 -16.54
N GLN A 352 32.54 -8.76 -16.15
CA GLN A 352 33.90 -8.91 -15.62
C GLN A 352 34.90 -9.37 -16.69
#